data_AF-A0A4U1GHG4-F1
#
_entry.id   AF-A0A4U1GHG4-F1
#
_cell.length_a   1.000
_cell.length_b   1.000
_cell.length_c   1.000
_cell.angle_alpha   90.00
_cell.angle_beta   90.00
_cell.angle_gamma   90.00
#
_symmetry.space_group_name_H-M   'P 1'
#
loop_
_entity.id
_entity.type
_entity.pdbx_description
1 polymer ?
#
loop_
_entity_poly.entity_id
_entity_poly.type
_entity_poly.pdbx_seq_one_letter_code
_entity_poly.pdbx_strand_id
1 'polypeptide(L)'
;MKFTTNSPFRFLIFIALTLYVQASHAQVKLNGSYVATKVNYLSGDELPEDNILKYTYLKYTFSNQDQIGISGVYYEKGTPYLFAISGNRLIIKSEVGSVMNTLKIMENNADKLVLISSSASGSLEDPWAIKYTLYKEQFIQNNTLLSPNDIFSIKGTDTVYKSGQKIYAQFKGSSFQSYMYELIRKKKMDVKSGELLSTFIIDPDGHPDSLRIIQGINPKYDAEYIKAFNSARNMWQPAQHNGKTVTVLMNQSLKYLTSEQTLPSYFDSQKANTAYNNKDYELALYHYDRALEVRPDEVENLYHRGICKQILGNLKGACADWTKIQLMGNKTANELLLKYCK
;
A
#
# COMPACT_ATOMS: atom_id res chain seq x y z
N MET A 1 67.81 -47.85 52.94
CA MET A 1 66.86 -47.40 53.99
C MET A 1 66.63 -45.91 53.79
N LYS A 2 65.43 -45.50 53.35
CA LYS A 2 64.38 -44.81 54.15
C LYS A 2 64.87 -43.50 54.80
N PHE A 3 64.20 -42.35 54.75
CA PHE A 3 63.07 -41.79 54.00
C PHE A 3 63.19 -40.26 54.18
N THR A 4 62.74 -39.51 53.18
CA THR A 4 62.75 -38.04 53.10
C THR A 4 61.60 -37.35 53.84
N THR A 5 61.84 -36.07 54.13
CA THR A 5 61.01 -35.00 54.70
C THR A 5 59.73 -34.66 53.91
N ASN A 6 58.70 -34.09 54.56
CA ASN A 6 58.24 -32.69 54.31
C ASN A 6 56.91 -32.28 54.99
N SER A 7 56.89 -30.98 55.31
CA SER A 7 55.84 -30.10 55.87
C SER A 7 54.64 -29.87 54.92
N PRO A 8 53.43 -29.49 55.42
CA PRO A 8 52.26 -29.24 54.60
C PRO A 8 52.14 -27.75 54.18
N PHE A 9 51.99 -27.49 52.88
CA PHE A 9 51.52 -26.21 52.34
C PHE A 9 50.14 -26.40 51.73
N ARG A 10 49.15 -25.64 52.22
CA ARG A 10 47.76 -25.63 51.74
C ARG A 10 47.70 -24.93 50.37
N PHE A 11 47.22 -25.63 49.34
CA PHE A 11 46.85 -25.02 48.06
C PHE A 11 45.37 -24.58 48.09
N LEU A 12 45.12 -23.29 47.87
CA LEU A 12 43.82 -22.75 47.51
C LEU A 12 43.52 -23.11 46.05
N ILE A 13 42.41 -23.81 45.79
CA ILE A 13 41.88 -24.04 44.44
C ILE A 13 40.87 -22.92 44.16
N PHE A 14 41.24 -21.97 43.31
CA PHE A 14 40.31 -21.03 42.69
C PHE A 14 39.53 -21.75 41.58
N ILE A 15 38.26 -22.06 41.81
CA ILE A 15 37.34 -22.50 40.76
C ILE A 15 36.80 -21.24 40.07
N ALA A 16 37.32 -20.93 38.88
CA ALA A 16 36.73 -19.92 38.01
C ALA A 16 35.46 -20.50 37.37
N LEU A 17 34.28 -20.16 37.93
CA LEU A 17 33.01 -20.34 37.22
C LEU A 17 32.95 -19.30 36.09
N THR A 18 33.31 -19.70 34.88
CA THR A 18 32.91 -18.96 33.67
C THR A 18 31.42 -19.19 33.44
N LEU A 19 30.62 -18.24 33.93
CA LEU A 19 29.23 -18.08 33.49
C LEU A 19 29.25 -17.77 32.00
N TYR A 20 29.08 -18.80 31.17
CA TYR A 20 28.65 -18.62 29.78
C TYR A 20 27.23 -18.03 29.83
N VAL A 21 27.12 -16.71 29.82
CA VAL A 21 25.89 -16.04 29.44
C VAL A 21 25.76 -16.29 27.93
N GLN A 22 25.13 -17.41 27.56
CA GLN A 22 24.49 -17.47 26.25
C GLN A 22 23.40 -16.41 26.28
N ALA A 23 23.71 -15.23 25.77
CA ALA A 23 22.69 -14.29 25.34
C ALA A 23 21.89 -15.02 24.27
N SER A 24 20.77 -15.63 24.68
CA SER A 24 19.72 -16.07 23.77
C SER A 24 19.24 -14.79 23.09
N HIS A 25 19.86 -14.44 21.96
CA HIS A 25 19.36 -13.38 21.11
C HIS A 25 17.98 -13.86 20.68
N ALA A 26 16.93 -13.27 21.25
CA ALA A 26 15.58 -13.54 20.82
C ALA A 26 15.57 -13.38 19.31
N GLN A 27 15.30 -14.46 18.59
CA GLN A 27 15.33 -14.47 17.14
C GLN A 27 14.34 -13.40 16.67
N VAL A 28 14.82 -12.43 15.90
CA VAL A 28 13.99 -11.36 15.35
C VAL A 28 12.80 -12.01 14.65
N LYS A 29 11.60 -11.76 15.15
CA LYS A 29 10.37 -12.30 14.56
C LYS A 29 9.69 -11.18 13.77
N LEU A 30 9.60 -11.37 12.46
CA LEU A 30 8.87 -10.46 11.57
C LEU A 30 7.55 -11.13 11.18
N ASN A 31 6.45 -10.41 11.36
CA ASN A 31 5.11 -10.87 10.99
C ASN A 31 4.22 -9.67 10.67
N GLY A 32 3.30 -9.85 9.73
CA GLY A 32 2.36 -8.82 9.29
C GLY A 32 2.96 -7.89 8.24
N SER A 33 2.18 -6.87 7.90
CA SER A 33 2.53 -5.86 6.91
C SER A 33 3.24 -4.67 7.53
N TYR A 34 4.32 -4.21 6.91
CA TYR A 34 5.05 -2.99 7.25
C TYR A 34 5.10 -2.07 6.03
N VAL A 35 4.72 -0.81 6.21
CA VAL A 35 4.68 0.22 5.15
C VAL A 35 5.79 1.23 5.40
N ALA A 36 6.59 1.52 4.38
CA ALA A 36 7.62 2.56 4.45
C ALA A 36 6.96 3.94 4.54
N THR A 37 7.30 4.70 5.57
CA THR A 37 6.84 6.09 5.75
C THR A 37 7.93 7.12 5.51
N LYS A 38 9.20 6.68 5.50
CA LYS A 38 10.34 7.50 5.15
C LYS A 38 11.41 6.66 4.47
N VAL A 39 11.89 7.13 3.32
CA VAL A 39 13.00 6.55 2.59
C VAL A 39 14.04 7.65 2.39
N ASN A 40 15.24 7.46 2.92
CA ASN A 40 16.32 8.44 2.89
C ASN A 40 17.68 7.73 2.93
N TYR A 41 18.78 8.42 2.72
CA TYR A 41 20.10 7.84 2.87
C TYR A 41 20.40 7.49 4.34
N LEU A 42 21.29 6.53 4.57
CA LEU A 42 21.73 6.14 5.90
C LEU A 42 22.36 7.33 6.65
N SER A 43 23.07 8.21 5.92
CA SER A 43 23.62 9.49 6.42
C SER A 43 22.57 10.39 7.09
N GLY A 44 21.31 10.26 6.70
CA GLY A 44 20.23 11.16 7.09
C GLY A 44 19.71 12.01 5.92
N ASP A 45 20.54 12.20 4.90
CA ASP A 45 20.21 13.01 3.73
C ASP A 45 18.99 12.46 2.99
N GLU A 46 18.18 13.35 2.43
CA GLU A 46 17.05 12.95 1.60
C GLU A 46 17.50 12.35 0.27
N LEU A 47 16.66 11.48 -0.29
CA LEU A 47 16.85 11.06 -1.66
C LEU A 47 16.62 12.26 -2.62
N PRO A 48 17.33 12.30 -3.77
CA PRO A 48 17.06 13.25 -4.84
C PRO A 48 15.61 13.18 -5.31
N GLU A 49 15.09 14.29 -5.85
CA GLU A 49 13.72 14.41 -6.35
C GLU A 49 13.39 13.45 -7.50
N ASP A 50 14.38 13.16 -8.34
CA ASP A 50 14.29 12.23 -9.46
C ASP A 50 14.47 10.77 -9.04
N ASN A 51 14.76 10.49 -7.76
CA ASN A 51 14.88 9.14 -7.26
C ASN A 51 13.49 8.51 -7.07
N ILE A 52 13.19 7.49 -7.87
CA ILE A 52 11.89 6.79 -7.85
C ILE A 52 11.50 6.27 -6.46
N LEU A 53 12.47 5.89 -5.62
CA LEU A 53 12.21 5.33 -4.30
C LEU A 53 11.71 6.38 -3.29
N LYS A 54 11.94 7.67 -3.54
CA LYS A 54 11.47 8.77 -2.67
C LYS A 54 9.94 8.78 -2.56
N TYR A 55 9.26 8.50 -3.66
CA TYR A 55 7.80 8.61 -3.79
C TYR A 55 7.10 7.27 -3.96
N THR A 56 7.85 6.17 -4.01
CA THR A 56 7.29 4.83 -4.15
C THR A 56 6.65 4.38 -2.84
N TYR A 57 5.35 4.08 -2.88
CA TYR A 57 4.72 3.31 -1.81
C TYR A 57 5.40 1.96 -1.73
N LEU A 58 5.87 1.56 -0.54
CA LEU A 58 6.56 0.28 -0.36
C LEU A 58 6.00 -0.43 0.85
N LYS A 59 5.52 -1.65 0.63
CA LYS A 59 5.02 -2.54 1.67
C LYS A 59 5.74 -3.88 1.67
N TYR A 60 6.19 -4.31 2.84
CA TYR A 60 6.68 -5.66 3.10
C TYR A 60 5.65 -6.42 3.92
N THR A 61 5.25 -7.61 3.46
CA THR A 61 4.29 -8.47 4.16
C THR A 61 4.98 -9.76 4.57
N PHE A 62 5.21 -9.94 5.86
CA PHE A 62 5.81 -11.16 6.42
C PHE A 62 4.72 -12.13 6.87
N SER A 63 4.88 -13.40 6.54
CA SER A 63 3.98 -14.47 6.98
C SER A 63 4.70 -15.53 7.81
N ASN A 64 3.93 -16.34 8.53
CA ASN A 64 4.44 -17.40 9.41
C ASN A 64 5.10 -18.57 8.67
N GLN A 65 5.09 -18.59 7.34
CA GLN A 65 5.69 -19.65 6.50
C GLN A 65 7.05 -19.22 5.93
N ASP A 66 7.75 -18.30 6.60
CA ASP A 66 8.99 -17.70 6.13
C ASP A 66 8.87 -17.07 4.72
N GLN A 67 7.67 -16.56 4.41
CA GLN A 67 7.42 -15.84 3.15
C GLN A 67 7.35 -14.34 3.39
N ILE A 68 7.94 -13.59 2.47
CA ILE A 68 7.90 -12.13 2.38
C ILE A 68 7.30 -11.71 1.05
N GLY A 69 6.23 -10.92 1.09
CA GLY A 69 5.71 -10.22 -0.09
C GLY A 69 6.23 -8.79 -0.13
N ILE A 70 6.58 -8.30 -1.32
CA ILE A 70 7.01 -6.91 -1.54
C ILE A 70 6.03 -6.28 -2.54
N SER A 71 5.42 -5.17 -2.17
CA SER A 71 4.39 -4.53 -2.98
C SER A 71 4.58 -3.02 -3.09
N GLY A 72 4.42 -2.51 -4.32
CA GLY A 72 4.27 -1.09 -4.62
C GLY A 72 2.84 -0.57 -4.47
N VAL A 73 1.89 -1.45 -4.14
CA VAL A 73 0.46 -1.20 -4.18
C VAL A 73 -0.16 -1.51 -2.81
N TYR A 74 -0.93 -0.56 -2.28
CA TYR A 74 -1.40 -0.62 -0.89
C TYR A 74 -2.28 -1.82 -0.58
N TYR A 75 -3.12 -2.27 -1.51
CA TYR A 75 -4.05 -3.38 -1.30
C TYR A 75 -3.46 -4.76 -1.61
N GLU A 76 -2.21 -4.85 -2.09
CA GLU A 76 -1.59 -6.13 -2.45
C GLU A 76 -0.54 -6.56 -1.43
N LYS A 77 -0.43 -7.85 -1.14
CA LYS A 77 0.66 -8.39 -0.29
C LYS A 77 1.99 -8.46 -1.04
N GLY A 78 1.95 -8.45 -2.37
CA GLY A 78 3.11 -8.66 -3.24
C GLY A 78 3.32 -10.13 -3.61
N THR A 79 4.12 -10.38 -4.63
CA THR A 79 4.56 -11.73 -5.00
C THR A 79 5.35 -12.33 -3.83
N PRO A 80 5.02 -13.55 -3.38
CA PRO A 80 5.73 -14.17 -2.27
C PRO A 80 7.15 -14.57 -2.67
N TYR A 81 8.10 -14.22 -1.81
CA TYR A 81 9.48 -14.71 -1.80
C TYR A 81 9.73 -15.44 -0.49
N LEU A 82 10.82 -16.19 -0.40
CA LEU A 82 11.28 -16.75 0.86
C LEU A 82 12.13 -15.71 1.60
N PHE A 83 12.09 -15.70 2.93
CA PHE A 83 13.04 -14.94 3.73
C PHE A 83 13.67 -15.78 4.83
N ALA A 84 14.86 -15.37 5.25
CA ALA A 84 15.53 -15.91 6.43
C ALA A 84 16.18 -14.76 7.20
N ILE A 85 16.32 -14.92 8.51
CA ILE A 85 17.01 -13.95 9.36
C ILE A 85 18.26 -14.61 9.96
N SER A 86 19.41 -13.97 9.75
CA SER A 86 20.69 -14.38 10.33
C SER A 86 21.36 -13.17 10.98
N GLY A 87 21.41 -13.16 12.32
CA GLY A 87 21.82 -11.98 13.08
C GLY A 87 20.93 -10.77 12.75
N ASN A 88 21.53 -9.69 12.23
CA ASN A 88 20.84 -8.50 11.78
C ASN A 88 20.61 -8.46 10.26
N ARG A 89 20.69 -9.60 9.56
CA ARG A 89 20.47 -9.69 8.11
C ARG A 89 19.12 -10.31 7.81
N LEU A 90 18.30 -9.60 7.04
CA LEU A 90 17.12 -10.12 6.38
C LEU A 90 17.52 -10.57 4.97
N ILE A 91 17.53 -11.87 4.74
CA ILE A 91 17.95 -12.48 3.48
C ILE A 91 16.69 -12.87 2.70
N ILE A 92 16.47 -12.25 1.55
CA ILE A 92 15.34 -12.52 0.65
C ILE A 92 15.82 -13.48 -0.43
N LYS A 93 15.06 -14.54 -0.67
CA LYS A 93 15.40 -15.63 -1.59
C LYS A 93 14.26 -15.89 -2.58
N SER A 94 14.63 -16.35 -3.78
CA SER A 94 13.66 -16.89 -4.73
C SER A 94 13.01 -18.16 -4.19
N GLU A 95 11.94 -18.63 -4.84
CA GLU A 95 11.27 -19.89 -4.49
C GLU A 95 12.20 -21.11 -4.56
N VAL A 96 13.21 -21.08 -5.43
CA VAL A 96 14.24 -22.13 -5.54
C VAL A 96 15.41 -21.95 -4.55
N GLY A 97 15.34 -20.94 -3.67
CA GLY A 97 16.28 -20.73 -2.58
C GLY A 97 17.50 -19.85 -2.89
N SER A 98 17.62 -19.30 -4.10
CA SER A 98 18.72 -18.39 -4.47
C SER A 98 18.57 -17.05 -3.76
N VAL A 99 19.65 -16.52 -3.18
CA VAL A 99 19.64 -15.19 -2.54
C VAL A 99 19.42 -14.12 -3.61
N MET A 100 18.36 -13.34 -3.44
CA MET A 100 18.01 -12.22 -4.32
C MET A 100 18.46 -10.89 -3.74
N ASN A 101 18.28 -10.72 -2.43
CA ASN A 101 18.61 -9.48 -1.75
C ASN A 101 18.98 -9.76 -0.29
N THR A 102 19.82 -8.92 0.30
CA THR A 102 20.12 -8.93 1.72
C THR A 102 19.99 -7.52 2.27
N LEU A 103 19.09 -7.36 3.23
CA LEU A 103 18.86 -6.10 3.94
C LEU A 103 19.44 -6.20 5.36
N LYS A 104 19.89 -5.07 5.91
CA LYS A 104 20.24 -4.98 7.33
C LYS A 104 19.03 -4.53 8.13
N ILE A 105 18.75 -5.23 9.22
CA ILE A 105 17.77 -4.85 10.23
C ILE A 105 18.48 -3.96 11.24
N MET A 106 18.16 -2.66 11.23
CA MET A 106 18.72 -1.68 12.17
C MET A 106 17.89 -1.56 13.45
N GLU A 107 16.57 -1.72 13.33
CA GLU A 107 15.62 -1.62 14.44
C GLU A 107 14.44 -2.54 14.14
N ASN A 108 13.95 -3.25 15.16
CA ASN A 108 12.70 -4.00 15.10
C ASN A 108 12.03 -3.95 16.47
N ASN A 109 10.87 -3.30 16.56
CA ASN A 109 10.04 -3.26 17.75
C ASN A 109 8.57 -3.56 17.41
N ALA A 110 7.65 -3.35 18.36
CA ALA A 110 6.26 -3.74 18.22
C ALA A 110 5.58 -3.20 16.95
N ASP A 111 5.87 -1.95 16.57
CA ASP A 111 5.21 -1.27 15.45
C ASP A 111 6.17 -0.73 14.39
N LYS A 112 7.48 -0.71 14.65
CA LYS A 112 8.48 -0.09 13.76
C LYS A 112 9.56 -1.09 13.36
N LEU A 113 9.93 -1.02 12.08
CA LEU A 113 11.02 -1.78 11.47
C LEU A 113 11.90 -0.80 10.68
N VAL A 114 13.21 -0.86 10.86
CA VAL A 114 14.16 -0.07 10.06
C VAL A 114 15.05 -1.03 9.28
N LEU A 115 14.99 -0.93 7.96
CA LEU A 115 15.78 -1.74 7.03
C LEU A 115 16.76 -0.87 6.27
N ILE A 116 17.96 -1.41 5.99
CA ILE A 116 18.94 -0.79 5.09
C ILE A 116 19.14 -1.69 3.88
N SER A 117 19.01 -1.15 2.68
CA SER A 117 19.53 -1.79 1.46
C SER A 117 20.88 -1.21 1.08
N SER A 118 21.73 -2.03 0.44
CA SER A 118 23.08 -1.62 0.08
C SER A 118 23.10 -0.38 -0.82
N SER A 119 24.15 0.42 -0.71
CA SER A 119 24.45 1.46 -1.69
C SER A 119 24.90 0.83 -3.02
N ALA A 120 25.22 1.68 -4.02
CA ALA A 120 25.80 1.22 -5.28
C ALA A 120 27.13 0.46 -5.13
N SER A 121 27.84 0.65 -4.00
CA SER A 121 29.08 -0.09 -3.70
C SER A 121 28.82 -1.50 -3.15
N GLY A 122 27.55 -1.87 -2.90
CA GLY A 122 27.16 -3.13 -2.26
C GLY A 122 27.27 -3.12 -0.73
N SER A 123 27.76 -2.03 -0.13
CA SER A 123 27.89 -1.91 1.33
C SER A 123 26.57 -1.53 2.00
N LEU A 124 26.27 -2.19 3.12
CA LEU A 124 25.13 -1.89 4.01
C LEU A 124 25.45 -0.85 5.10
N GLU A 125 26.71 -0.43 5.19
CA GLU A 125 27.22 0.52 6.19
C GLU A 125 27.63 1.86 5.56
N ASP A 126 27.56 1.96 4.23
CA ASP A 126 27.84 3.16 3.47
C ASP A 126 26.84 4.26 3.83
N PRO A 127 27.27 5.52 4.06
CA PRO A 127 26.36 6.65 4.26
C PRO A 127 25.28 6.78 3.17
N TRP A 128 25.58 6.35 1.94
CA TRP A 128 24.65 6.36 0.80
C TRP A 128 23.81 5.10 0.66
N ALA A 129 23.88 4.17 1.62
CA ALA A 129 22.94 3.05 1.70
C ALA A 129 21.52 3.58 1.94
N ILE A 130 20.50 2.89 1.42
CA ILE A 130 19.12 3.38 1.51
C ILE A 130 18.49 2.87 2.79
N LYS A 131 18.01 3.78 3.62
CA LYS A 131 17.30 3.50 4.87
C LYS A 131 15.80 3.62 4.66
N TYR A 132 15.09 2.54 4.98
CA TYR A 132 13.64 2.47 5.02
C TYR A 132 13.20 2.51 6.48
N THR A 133 12.41 3.51 6.84
CA THR A 133 11.68 3.55 8.12
C THR A 133 10.27 3.05 7.85
N LEU A 134 9.93 1.90 8.41
CA LEU A 134 8.65 1.26 8.19
C LEU A 134 7.86 1.13 9.49
N TYR A 135 6.54 1.22 9.37
CA TYR A 135 5.62 0.97 10.47
C TYR A 135 4.60 -0.09 10.10
N LYS A 136 4.07 -0.79 11.09
CA LYS A 136 2.97 -1.73 10.88
C LYS A 136 1.81 -1.04 10.17
N GLU A 137 1.28 -1.71 9.15
CA GLU A 137 0.20 -1.19 8.32
C GLU A 137 -1.02 -0.78 9.15
N GLN A 138 -1.41 -1.60 10.13
CA GLN A 138 -2.51 -1.28 11.04
C GLN A 138 -2.22 -0.05 11.91
N PHE A 139 -0.98 0.13 12.34
CA PHE A 139 -0.57 1.33 13.08
C PHE A 139 -0.74 2.59 12.20
N ILE A 140 -0.35 2.53 10.94
CA ILE A 140 -0.56 3.65 10.00
C ILE A 140 -2.04 3.91 9.75
N GLN A 141 -2.84 2.87 9.46
CA GLN A 141 -4.27 3.02 9.21
C GLN A 141 -5.03 3.60 10.41
N ASN A 142 -4.63 3.24 11.63
CA ASN A 142 -5.26 3.73 12.85
C ASN A 142 -4.86 5.16 13.23
N ASN A 143 -3.68 5.63 12.82
CA ASN A 143 -3.15 6.94 13.23
C ASN A 143 -3.13 7.98 12.11
N THR A 144 -3.49 7.60 10.87
CA THR A 144 -3.52 8.54 9.75
C THR A 144 -4.83 9.30 9.71
N LEU A 145 -4.74 10.63 9.70
CA LEU A 145 -5.90 11.50 9.55
C LEU A 145 -6.53 11.34 8.16
N LEU A 146 -7.80 10.94 8.14
CA LEU A 146 -8.63 11.02 6.95
C LEU A 146 -9.10 12.47 6.73
N SER A 147 -9.06 12.88 5.48
CA SER A 147 -9.51 14.18 5.00
C SER A 147 -10.85 14.04 4.27
N PRO A 148 -11.56 15.15 4.00
CA PRO A 148 -12.74 15.11 3.14
C PRO A 148 -12.50 14.52 1.74
N ASN A 149 -11.26 14.55 1.22
CA ASN A 149 -10.92 13.96 -0.07
C ASN A 149 -10.82 12.43 -0.04
N ASP A 150 -10.72 11.83 1.16
CA ASP A 150 -10.74 10.39 1.35
C ASP A 150 -12.19 9.84 1.40
N ILE A 151 -13.20 10.71 1.27
CA ILE A 151 -14.62 10.33 1.25
C ILE A 151 -15.11 10.26 -0.20
N PHE A 152 -15.72 9.13 -0.56
CA PHE A 152 -16.37 8.98 -1.86
C PHE A 152 -17.77 9.61 -1.87
N SER A 153 -18.61 9.24 -0.91
CA SER A 153 -19.99 9.75 -0.82
C SER A 153 -20.49 9.78 0.62
N ILE A 154 -21.49 10.63 0.86
CA ILE A 154 -22.20 10.73 2.13
C ILE A 154 -23.71 10.70 1.83
N LYS A 155 -24.44 9.78 2.48
CA LYS A 155 -25.90 9.67 2.37
C LYS A 155 -26.50 9.52 3.77
N GLY A 156 -27.12 10.57 4.29
CA GLY A 156 -27.61 10.58 5.67
C GLY A 156 -26.45 10.41 6.65
N THR A 157 -26.49 9.37 7.48
CA THR A 157 -25.41 9.00 8.42
C THR A 157 -24.34 8.12 7.79
N ASP A 158 -24.57 7.60 6.59
CA ASP A 158 -23.69 6.62 5.96
C ASP A 158 -22.59 7.34 5.19
N THR A 159 -21.34 7.05 5.57
CA THR A 159 -20.14 7.55 4.90
C THR A 159 -19.47 6.40 4.19
N VAL A 160 -19.22 6.56 2.88
CA VAL A 160 -18.43 5.63 2.10
C VAL A 160 -17.08 6.27 1.84
N TYR A 161 -16.02 5.65 2.34
CA TYR A 161 -14.65 6.12 2.12
C TYR A 161 -14.11 5.61 0.78
N LYS A 162 -13.31 6.40 0.09
CA LYS A 162 -12.57 5.94 -1.09
C LYS A 162 -11.36 5.13 -0.63
N SER A 163 -11.15 3.94 -1.20
CA SER A 163 -9.97 3.15 -0.89
C SER A 163 -8.69 3.86 -1.30
N GLY A 164 -7.68 3.84 -0.43
CA GLY A 164 -6.36 4.44 -0.64
C GLY A 164 -5.36 3.95 0.40
N GLN A 165 -4.15 4.49 0.37
CA GLN A 165 -3.07 4.11 1.31
C GLN A 165 -3.48 4.24 2.79
N LYS A 166 -4.42 5.14 3.09
CA LYS A 166 -4.89 5.43 4.46
C LYS A 166 -5.97 4.48 4.95
N ILE A 167 -6.83 3.99 4.06
CA ILE A 167 -8.05 3.26 4.40
C ILE A 167 -8.46 2.37 3.23
N TYR A 168 -8.60 1.07 3.48
CA TYR A 168 -9.07 0.11 2.48
C TYR A 168 -9.43 -1.23 3.13
N ALA A 169 -10.26 -2.03 2.46
CA ALA A 169 -10.61 -3.38 2.89
C ALA A 169 -9.55 -4.39 2.45
N GLN A 170 -9.23 -5.36 3.32
CA GLN A 170 -8.15 -6.31 3.05
C GLN A 170 -8.70 -7.57 2.39
N PHE A 171 -8.06 -7.99 1.30
CA PHE A 171 -8.35 -9.28 0.68
C PHE A 171 -7.55 -10.40 1.39
N LYS A 172 -8.22 -11.51 1.73
CA LYS A 172 -7.60 -12.63 2.45
C LYS A 172 -6.48 -13.30 1.64
N GLY A 173 -6.57 -13.29 0.31
CA GLY A 173 -5.53 -13.78 -0.60
C GLY A 173 -4.29 -12.88 -0.71
N SER A 174 -3.48 -13.10 -1.73
CA SER A 174 -2.30 -12.26 -2.04
C SER A 174 -2.69 -10.93 -2.68
N SER A 175 -3.61 -10.96 -3.63
CA SER A 175 -4.20 -9.81 -4.30
C SER A 175 -5.57 -10.19 -4.85
N PHE A 176 -6.56 -9.29 -4.71
CA PHE A 176 -7.86 -9.45 -5.36
C PHE A 176 -7.71 -9.43 -6.89
N GLN A 177 -6.84 -8.57 -7.41
CA GLN A 177 -6.51 -8.49 -8.83
C GLN A 177 -6.04 -9.84 -9.38
N SER A 178 -5.03 -10.44 -8.75
CA SER A 178 -4.51 -11.74 -9.17
C SER A 178 -5.55 -12.86 -9.07
N TYR A 179 -6.38 -12.83 -8.02
CA TYR A 179 -7.50 -13.76 -7.87
C TYR A 179 -8.46 -13.68 -9.06
N MET A 180 -8.84 -12.46 -9.45
CA MET A 180 -9.72 -12.22 -10.60
C MET A 180 -9.08 -12.67 -11.91
N TYR A 181 -7.83 -12.30 -12.15
CA TYR A 181 -7.07 -12.73 -13.33
C TYR A 181 -7.05 -14.25 -13.48
N GLU A 182 -6.74 -14.98 -12.40
CA GLU A 182 -6.66 -16.45 -12.44
C GLU A 182 -8.00 -17.12 -12.75
N LEU A 183 -9.10 -16.61 -12.18
CA LEU A 183 -10.44 -17.16 -12.47
C LEU A 183 -10.87 -16.92 -13.92
N ILE A 184 -10.60 -15.73 -14.46
CA ILE A 184 -11.01 -15.35 -15.81
C ILE A 184 -10.10 -16.02 -16.85
N ARG A 185 -8.79 -16.11 -16.59
CA ARG A 185 -7.84 -16.81 -17.46
C ARG A 185 -8.23 -18.27 -17.71
N LYS A 186 -8.77 -18.96 -16.70
CA LYS A 186 -9.27 -20.34 -16.84
C LYS A 186 -10.40 -20.49 -17.87
N LYS A 187 -11.08 -19.39 -18.22
CA LYS A 187 -12.15 -19.35 -19.23
C LYS A 187 -11.63 -19.29 -20.67
N LYS A 188 -10.30 -19.14 -20.87
CA LYS A 188 -9.63 -19.10 -22.19
C LYS A 188 -10.29 -18.09 -23.14
N MET A 189 -10.57 -16.89 -22.63
CA MET A 189 -11.19 -15.83 -23.41
C MET A 189 -10.18 -15.18 -24.34
N ASP A 190 -10.58 -14.88 -25.58
CA ASP A 190 -9.79 -14.08 -26.51
C ASP A 190 -9.93 -12.59 -26.16
N VAL A 191 -9.04 -12.09 -25.32
CA VAL A 191 -8.93 -10.67 -24.98
C VAL A 191 -7.66 -10.14 -25.64
N LYS A 192 -7.82 -9.42 -26.75
CA LYS A 192 -6.68 -8.87 -27.50
C LYS A 192 -6.01 -7.73 -26.75
N SER A 193 -6.79 -6.73 -26.34
CA SER A 193 -6.36 -5.64 -25.47
C SER A 193 -7.57 -4.96 -24.83
N GLY A 194 -7.37 -4.30 -23.69
CA GLY A 194 -8.43 -3.55 -23.02
C GLY A 194 -8.14 -3.34 -21.54
N GLU A 195 -8.87 -2.41 -20.94
CA GLU A 195 -8.86 -2.15 -19.51
C GLU A 195 -10.29 -2.27 -18.98
N LEU A 196 -10.50 -3.18 -18.04
CA LEU A 196 -11.71 -3.21 -17.23
C LEU A 196 -11.46 -2.35 -15.99
N LEU A 197 -12.33 -1.37 -15.76
CA LEU A 197 -12.41 -0.61 -14.52
C LEU A 197 -13.72 -0.94 -13.82
N SER A 198 -13.62 -1.27 -12.54
CA SER A 198 -14.78 -1.51 -11.70
C SER A 198 -14.61 -0.94 -10.32
N THR A 199 -15.74 -0.65 -9.70
CA THR A 199 -15.85 -0.25 -8.31
C THR A 199 -16.83 -1.16 -7.59
N PHE A 200 -16.65 -1.31 -6.29
CA PHE A 200 -17.56 -2.08 -5.45
C PHE A 200 -17.41 -1.60 -4.01
N ILE A 201 -18.44 -1.86 -3.20
CA ILE A 201 -18.46 -1.50 -1.79
C ILE A 201 -18.09 -2.73 -0.97
N ILE A 202 -17.22 -2.55 0.01
CA ILE A 202 -17.08 -3.47 1.13
C ILE A 202 -17.76 -2.83 2.33
N ASP A 203 -18.78 -3.51 2.86
CA ASP A 203 -19.51 -3.06 4.04
C ASP A 203 -18.71 -3.27 5.35
N PRO A 204 -19.21 -2.78 6.50
CA PRO A 204 -18.53 -2.95 7.78
C PRO A 204 -18.41 -4.39 8.28
N ASP A 205 -19.14 -5.34 7.68
CA ASP A 205 -19.05 -6.78 7.96
C ASP A 205 -18.07 -7.50 7.03
N GLY A 206 -17.55 -6.79 6.01
CA GLY A 206 -16.62 -7.33 5.03
C GLY A 206 -17.32 -8.00 3.85
N HIS A 207 -18.60 -7.74 3.59
CA HIS A 207 -19.28 -8.27 2.41
C HIS A 207 -19.09 -7.33 1.21
N PRO A 208 -18.70 -7.88 0.05
CA PRO A 208 -18.68 -7.13 -1.20
C PRO A 208 -20.07 -7.05 -1.82
N ASP A 209 -20.47 -5.83 -2.21
CA ASP A 209 -21.71 -5.55 -2.92
C ASP A 209 -21.55 -4.34 -3.85
N SER A 210 -22.63 -3.97 -4.56
CA SER A 210 -22.70 -2.78 -5.41
C SER A 210 -21.60 -2.73 -6.47
N LEU A 211 -21.26 -3.89 -7.05
CA LEU A 211 -20.31 -3.96 -8.15
C LEU A 211 -20.82 -3.12 -9.33
N ARG A 212 -19.99 -2.19 -9.79
CA ARG A 212 -20.18 -1.41 -11.00
C ARG A 212 -18.99 -1.59 -11.91
N ILE A 213 -19.22 -2.02 -13.14
CA ILE A 213 -18.21 -1.95 -14.21
C ILE A 213 -18.39 -0.57 -14.84
N ILE A 214 -17.46 0.34 -14.54
CA ILE A 214 -17.47 1.72 -15.04
C ILE A 214 -16.74 1.84 -16.38
N GLN A 215 -15.88 0.88 -16.71
CA GLN A 215 -15.32 0.70 -18.05
C GLN A 215 -15.19 -0.81 -18.30
N GLY A 216 -15.93 -1.33 -19.28
CA GLY A 216 -15.89 -2.75 -19.67
C GLY A 216 -14.88 -3.03 -20.78
N ILE A 217 -14.52 -4.30 -20.95
CA ILE A 217 -13.73 -4.74 -22.12
C ILE A 217 -14.67 -5.19 -23.24
N ASN A 218 -15.57 -6.12 -22.94
CA ASN A 218 -16.67 -6.54 -23.81
C ASN A 218 -17.71 -7.30 -22.97
N PRO A 219 -18.97 -7.42 -23.44
CA PRO A 219 -20.04 -8.02 -22.64
C PRO A 219 -19.76 -9.44 -22.13
N LYS A 220 -19.04 -10.27 -22.92
CA LYS A 220 -18.70 -11.63 -22.52
C LYS A 220 -17.68 -11.63 -21.38
N TYR A 221 -16.66 -10.78 -21.48
CA TYR A 221 -15.63 -10.62 -20.46
C TYR A 221 -16.22 -10.07 -19.16
N ASP A 222 -17.02 -9.01 -19.27
CA ASP A 222 -17.66 -8.34 -18.14
C ASP A 222 -18.58 -9.31 -17.37
N ALA A 223 -19.29 -10.21 -18.08
CA ALA A 223 -20.10 -11.25 -17.45
C ALA A 223 -19.27 -12.28 -16.65
N GLU A 224 -18.11 -12.71 -17.16
CA GLU A 224 -17.21 -13.60 -16.40
C GLU A 224 -16.54 -12.88 -15.23
N TYR A 225 -16.24 -11.58 -15.38
CA TYR A 225 -15.75 -10.74 -14.29
C TYR A 225 -16.77 -10.67 -13.14
N ILE A 226 -18.05 -10.44 -13.43
CA ILE A 226 -19.12 -10.44 -12.42
C ILE A 226 -19.20 -11.79 -11.69
N LYS A 227 -19.12 -12.91 -12.41
CA LYS A 227 -19.11 -14.25 -11.80
C LYS A 227 -17.90 -14.45 -10.87
N ALA A 228 -16.71 -14.05 -11.33
CA ALA A 228 -15.49 -14.13 -10.55
C ALA A 228 -15.58 -13.26 -9.28
N PHE A 229 -16.11 -12.03 -9.40
CA PHE A 229 -16.33 -11.14 -8.26
C PHE A 229 -17.24 -11.77 -7.22
N ASN A 230 -18.38 -12.33 -7.64
CA ASN A 230 -19.34 -12.98 -6.74
C ASN A 230 -18.75 -14.18 -6.01
N SER A 231 -17.79 -14.89 -6.61
CA SER A 231 -17.08 -15.99 -5.93
C SER A 231 -16.19 -15.52 -4.77
N ALA A 232 -15.80 -14.24 -4.75
CA ALA A 232 -14.94 -13.65 -3.73
C ALA A 232 -15.71 -13.15 -2.49
N ARG A 233 -17.01 -13.45 -2.36
CA ARG A 233 -17.88 -12.88 -1.31
C ARG A 233 -17.31 -12.99 0.11
N ASN A 234 -16.68 -14.12 0.45
CA ASN A 234 -16.17 -14.39 1.80
C ASN A 234 -14.67 -14.11 1.95
N MET A 235 -14.06 -13.47 0.96
CA MET A 235 -12.60 -13.29 0.87
C MET A 235 -12.13 -11.91 1.38
N TRP A 236 -13.02 -11.12 1.96
CA TRP A 236 -12.72 -9.77 2.41
C TRP A 236 -12.71 -9.66 3.93
N GLN A 237 -11.91 -8.73 4.42
CA GLN A 237 -11.95 -8.22 5.78
C GLN A 237 -12.31 -6.74 5.70
N PRO A 238 -13.20 -6.24 6.57
CA PRO A 238 -13.65 -4.86 6.51
C PRO A 238 -12.49 -3.89 6.75
N ALA A 239 -12.61 -2.70 6.17
CA ALA A 239 -11.72 -1.59 6.49
C ALA A 239 -11.99 -1.12 7.93
N GLN A 240 -10.95 -0.61 8.59
CA GLN A 240 -11.06 -0.04 9.93
C GLN A 240 -10.61 1.41 9.94
N HIS A 241 -11.29 2.22 10.74
CA HIS A 241 -10.94 3.60 11.01
C HIS A 241 -11.30 3.92 12.47
N ASN A 242 -10.31 4.38 13.25
CA ASN A 242 -10.46 4.66 14.69
C ASN A 242 -11.08 3.50 15.48
N GLY A 243 -10.64 2.27 15.19
CA GLY A 243 -11.12 1.06 15.86
C GLY A 243 -12.54 0.61 15.51
N LYS A 244 -13.19 1.26 14.52
CA LYS A 244 -14.51 0.87 14.01
C LYS A 244 -14.38 0.35 12.58
N THR A 245 -15.17 -0.65 12.24
CA THR A 245 -15.31 -1.07 10.84
C THR A 245 -16.12 -0.04 10.07
N VAL A 246 -15.73 0.20 8.81
CA VAL A 246 -16.30 1.26 7.99
C VAL A 246 -16.49 0.80 6.55
N THR A 247 -17.46 1.41 5.87
CA THR A 247 -17.76 1.15 4.48
C THR A 247 -16.72 1.81 3.56
N VAL A 248 -16.16 1.04 2.64
CA VAL A 248 -15.18 1.54 1.66
C VAL A 248 -15.59 1.20 0.23
N LEU A 249 -15.46 2.17 -0.67
CA LEU A 249 -15.47 1.97 -2.11
C LEU A 249 -14.08 1.50 -2.54
N MET A 250 -13.99 0.28 -3.03
CA MET A 250 -12.80 -0.29 -3.63
C MET A 250 -12.78 0.02 -5.13
N ASN A 251 -11.59 0.29 -5.68
CA ASN A 251 -11.38 0.46 -7.11
C ASN A 251 -10.50 -0.67 -7.63
N GLN A 252 -10.91 -1.30 -8.74
CA GLN A 252 -10.17 -2.37 -9.38
C GLN A 252 -9.96 -2.08 -10.87
N SER A 253 -8.73 -2.23 -11.33
CA SER A 253 -8.35 -2.17 -12.75
C SER A 253 -7.77 -3.52 -13.18
N LEU A 254 -8.24 -4.06 -14.30
CA LEU A 254 -7.63 -5.20 -14.98
C LEU A 254 -7.23 -4.76 -16.38
N LYS A 255 -5.92 -4.70 -16.63
CA LYS A 255 -5.35 -4.30 -17.92
C LYS A 255 -4.84 -5.50 -18.69
N TYR A 256 -5.21 -5.57 -19.97
CA TYR A 256 -4.66 -6.46 -20.97
C TYR A 256 -3.98 -5.57 -21.99
N LEU A 257 -2.67 -5.37 -21.81
CA LEU A 257 -1.88 -4.51 -22.68
C LEU A 257 -1.23 -5.36 -23.77
N THR A 258 -1.33 -4.92 -25.03
CA THR A 258 -0.37 -5.26 -26.08
C THR A 258 0.76 -4.23 -26.07
N SER A 259 1.85 -4.48 -26.80
CA SER A 259 3.00 -3.57 -26.95
C SER A 259 2.65 -2.16 -27.46
N GLU A 260 1.40 -1.90 -27.84
CA GLU A 260 1.00 -0.70 -28.59
C GLU A 260 0.16 0.32 -27.79
N GLN A 261 -0.14 0.12 -26.51
CA GLN A 261 -0.91 1.12 -25.75
C GLN A 261 -0.44 1.29 -24.30
N THR A 262 0.60 2.11 -24.11
CA THR A 262 0.72 2.93 -22.91
C THR A 262 0.32 4.36 -23.27
N LEU A 263 -0.99 4.66 -23.29
CA LEU A 263 -1.40 6.06 -23.24
C LEU A 263 -0.97 6.60 -21.87
N PRO A 264 -0.10 7.63 -21.79
CA PRO A 264 0.33 8.18 -20.52
C PRO A 264 -0.87 8.64 -19.70
N SER A 265 -0.72 8.68 -18.37
CA SER A 265 -1.67 9.30 -17.43
C SER A 265 -2.10 10.72 -17.83
N TYR A 266 -1.33 11.38 -18.71
CA TYR A 266 -1.67 12.65 -19.35
C TYR A 266 -3.08 12.69 -19.97
N PHE A 267 -3.59 11.58 -20.52
CA PHE A 267 -4.92 11.54 -21.15
C PHE A 267 -6.10 11.42 -20.17
N ASP A 268 -5.83 11.31 -18.86
CA ASP A 268 -6.90 11.13 -17.86
C ASP A 268 -7.83 12.36 -17.77
N SER A 269 -7.36 13.59 -18.00
CA SER A 269 -8.24 14.78 -18.06
C SER A 269 -9.32 14.69 -19.14
N GLN A 270 -8.96 14.24 -20.35
CA GLN A 270 -9.92 14.13 -21.45
C GLN A 270 -10.95 13.03 -21.19
N LYS A 271 -10.50 11.90 -20.64
CA LYS A 271 -11.39 10.82 -20.21
C LYS A 271 -12.34 11.30 -19.11
N ALA A 272 -11.84 12.04 -18.14
CA ALA A 272 -12.63 12.61 -17.05
C ALA A 272 -13.70 13.57 -17.59
N ASN A 273 -13.33 14.52 -18.45
CA ASN A 273 -14.25 15.47 -19.08
C ASN A 273 -15.34 14.75 -19.91
N THR A 274 -14.96 13.70 -20.65
CA THR A 274 -15.91 12.89 -21.42
C THR A 274 -16.92 12.18 -20.50
N ALA A 275 -16.44 11.52 -19.44
CA ALA A 275 -17.31 10.88 -18.46
C ALA A 275 -18.21 11.88 -17.73
N TYR A 276 -17.69 13.05 -17.38
CA TYR A 276 -18.44 14.14 -16.76
C TYR A 276 -19.59 14.62 -17.66
N ASN A 277 -19.31 14.84 -18.95
CA ASN A 277 -20.32 15.24 -19.94
C ASN A 277 -21.40 14.16 -20.11
N ASN A 278 -21.03 12.89 -19.98
CA ASN A 278 -21.95 11.75 -19.98
C ASN A 278 -22.69 11.57 -18.64
N LYS A 279 -22.45 12.43 -17.65
CA LYS A 279 -22.99 12.35 -16.28
C LYS A 279 -22.58 11.08 -15.52
N ASP A 280 -21.54 10.39 -15.97
CA ASP A 280 -20.91 9.32 -15.21
C ASP A 280 -19.91 9.93 -14.23
N TYR A 281 -20.45 10.50 -13.15
CA TYR A 281 -19.65 11.24 -12.17
C TYR A 281 -18.67 10.35 -11.40
N GLU A 282 -18.90 9.03 -11.35
CA GLU A 282 -17.99 8.09 -10.69
C GLU A 282 -16.77 7.80 -11.58
N LEU A 283 -17.01 7.51 -12.87
CA LEU A 283 -15.92 7.36 -13.84
C LEU A 283 -15.16 8.68 -14.01
N ALA A 284 -15.86 9.81 -14.03
CA ALA A 284 -15.24 11.14 -14.09
C ALA A 284 -14.35 11.39 -12.87
N LEU A 285 -14.85 11.12 -11.66
CA LEU A 285 -14.08 11.26 -10.42
C LEU A 285 -12.81 10.39 -10.45
N TYR A 286 -12.91 9.13 -10.88
CA TYR A 286 -11.76 8.23 -11.03
C TYR A 286 -10.67 8.84 -11.92
N HIS A 287 -11.04 9.33 -13.11
CA HIS A 287 -10.07 9.91 -14.03
C HIS A 287 -9.54 11.27 -13.57
N TYR A 288 -10.37 12.12 -12.95
CA TYR A 288 -9.89 13.38 -12.37
C TYR A 288 -8.86 13.14 -11.27
N ASP A 289 -9.06 12.12 -10.42
CA ASP A 289 -8.09 11.77 -9.40
C ASP A 289 -6.74 11.36 -10.01
N ARG A 290 -6.75 10.51 -11.04
CA ARG A 290 -5.52 10.12 -11.76
C ARG A 290 -4.85 11.30 -12.46
N ALA A 291 -5.62 12.21 -13.06
CA ALA A 291 -5.07 13.39 -13.71
C ALA A 291 -4.39 14.34 -12.69
N LEU A 292 -4.98 14.47 -11.48
CA LEU A 292 -4.46 15.29 -10.39
C LEU A 292 -3.29 14.64 -9.63
N GLU A 293 -3.05 13.34 -9.76
CA GLU A 293 -1.80 12.72 -9.32
C GLU A 293 -0.59 13.24 -10.12
N VAL A 294 -0.79 13.58 -11.40
CA VAL A 294 0.26 14.08 -12.30
C VAL A 294 0.39 15.60 -12.23
N ARG A 295 -0.74 16.31 -12.30
CA ARG A 295 -0.79 17.77 -12.22
C ARG A 295 -1.73 18.18 -11.09
N PRO A 296 -1.26 18.21 -9.83
CA PRO A 296 -2.11 18.41 -8.66
C PRO A 296 -2.76 19.79 -8.59
N ASP A 297 -2.25 20.75 -9.35
CA ASP A 297 -2.66 22.16 -9.33
C ASP A 297 -3.44 22.55 -10.59
N GLU A 298 -3.84 21.56 -11.42
CA GLU A 298 -4.64 21.81 -12.61
C GLU A 298 -6.05 22.29 -12.24
N VAL A 299 -6.31 23.59 -12.46
CA VAL A 299 -7.52 24.28 -12.01
C VAL A 299 -8.79 23.64 -12.56
N GLU A 300 -8.83 23.30 -13.85
CA GLU A 300 -10.02 22.72 -14.49
C GLU A 300 -10.36 21.35 -13.89
N ASN A 301 -9.35 20.50 -13.68
CA ASN A 301 -9.52 19.18 -13.06
C ASN A 301 -10.01 19.30 -11.62
N LEU A 302 -9.43 20.20 -10.82
CA LEU A 302 -9.88 20.46 -9.45
C LEU A 302 -11.34 20.95 -9.43
N TYR A 303 -11.70 21.83 -10.36
CA TYR A 303 -13.02 22.43 -10.43
C TYR A 303 -14.10 21.37 -10.72
N HIS A 304 -13.90 20.58 -11.77
CA HIS A 304 -14.85 19.53 -12.15
C HIS A 304 -14.85 18.35 -11.17
N ARG A 305 -13.70 18.00 -10.57
CA ARG A 305 -13.67 17.02 -9.47
C ARG A 305 -14.51 17.48 -8.30
N GLY A 306 -14.42 18.76 -7.93
CA GLY A 306 -15.24 19.34 -6.88
C GLY A 306 -16.74 19.23 -7.19
N ILE A 307 -17.15 19.49 -8.44
CA ILE A 307 -18.54 19.30 -8.87
C ILE A 307 -18.96 17.83 -8.75
N CYS A 308 -18.13 16.89 -9.23
CA CYS A 308 -18.43 15.45 -9.10
C CYS A 308 -18.63 15.06 -7.62
N LYS A 309 -17.74 15.52 -6.73
CA LYS A 309 -17.85 15.28 -5.28
C LYS A 309 -19.12 15.89 -4.70
N GLN A 310 -19.49 17.11 -5.10
CA GLN A 310 -20.73 17.76 -4.65
C GLN A 310 -21.96 16.96 -5.08
N ILE A 311 -21.99 16.46 -6.32
CA ILE A 311 -23.07 15.62 -6.84
C ILE A 311 -23.13 14.28 -6.10
N LEU A 312 -21.98 13.70 -5.76
CA LEU A 312 -21.86 12.48 -4.96
C LEU A 312 -22.11 12.69 -3.46
N GLY A 313 -22.50 13.90 -3.03
CA GLY A 313 -22.82 14.24 -1.64
C GLY A 313 -21.62 14.56 -0.76
N ASN A 314 -20.38 14.45 -1.27
CA ASN A 314 -19.18 14.86 -0.57
C ASN A 314 -18.94 16.38 -0.72
N LEU A 315 -19.81 17.18 -0.08
CA LEU A 315 -19.72 18.64 -0.13
C LEU A 315 -18.41 19.16 0.47
N LYS A 316 -17.92 18.55 1.55
CA LYS A 316 -16.67 18.95 2.20
C LYS A 316 -15.46 18.74 1.28
N GLY A 317 -15.40 17.62 0.56
CA GLY A 317 -14.35 17.36 -0.44
C GLY A 317 -14.46 18.28 -1.65
N ALA A 318 -15.67 18.64 -2.07
CA ALA A 318 -15.89 19.65 -3.11
C ALA A 318 -15.33 21.01 -2.68
N CYS A 319 -15.67 21.45 -1.47
CA CYS A 319 -15.16 22.69 -0.89
C CYS A 319 -13.63 22.68 -0.77
N ALA A 320 -13.04 21.56 -0.36
CA ALA A 320 -11.58 21.45 -0.28
C ALA A 320 -10.89 21.68 -1.64
N ASP A 321 -11.44 21.11 -2.72
CA ASP A 321 -10.93 21.32 -4.07
C ASP A 321 -11.10 22.77 -4.54
N TRP A 322 -12.27 23.36 -4.31
CA TRP A 322 -12.55 24.75 -4.68
C TRP A 322 -11.74 25.78 -3.87
N THR A 323 -11.52 25.52 -2.58
CA THR A 323 -10.65 26.35 -1.73
C THR A 323 -9.22 26.28 -2.23
N LYS A 324 -8.74 25.11 -2.66
CA LYS A 324 -7.41 24.99 -3.27
C LYS A 324 -7.29 25.89 -4.51
N ILE A 325 -8.30 25.93 -5.38
CA ILE A 325 -8.33 26.84 -6.54
C ILE A 325 -8.20 28.31 -6.11
N GLN A 326 -8.97 28.71 -5.09
CA GLN A 326 -8.93 30.08 -4.57
C GLN A 326 -7.56 30.43 -3.97
N LEU A 327 -6.93 29.52 -3.24
CA LEU A 327 -5.59 29.72 -2.65
C LEU A 327 -4.50 29.90 -3.70
N MET A 328 -4.70 29.39 -4.92
CA MET A 328 -3.81 29.62 -6.07
C MET A 328 -4.06 30.99 -6.75
N GLY A 329 -4.91 31.85 -6.17
CA GLY A 329 -5.27 33.16 -6.71
C GLY A 329 -6.30 33.10 -7.85
N ASN A 330 -6.86 31.93 -8.14
CA ASN A 330 -7.82 31.73 -9.22
C ASN A 330 -9.26 31.86 -8.71
N LYS A 331 -10.09 32.64 -9.41
CA LYS A 331 -11.45 32.99 -8.97
C LYS A 331 -12.55 32.08 -9.53
N THR A 332 -12.21 31.10 -10.37
CA THR A 332 -13.19 30.25 -11.10
C THR A 332 -14.17 29.54 -10.16
N ALA A 333 -13.74 29.16 -8.95
CA ALA A 333 -14.59 28.43 -7.99
C ALA A 333 -15.27 29.32 -6.93
N ASN A 334 -15.11 30.65 -6.98
CA ASN A 334 -15.57 31.54 -5.90
C ASN A 334 -17.09 31.49 -5.69
N GLU A 335 -17.89 31.41 -6.76
CA GLU A 335 -19.35 31.33 -6.64
C GLU A 335 -19.80 30.02 -5.97
N LEU A 336 -19.14 28.91 -6.32
CA LEU A 336 -19.40 27.61 -5.70
C LEU A 336 -19.03 27.61 -4.23
N LEU A 337 -17.90 28.24 -3.86
CA LEU A 337 -17.50 28.43 -2.46
C LEU A 337 -18.56 29.22 -1.67
N LEU A 338 -18.99 30.37 -2.19
CA LEU A 338 -20.00 31.21 -1.52
C LEU A 338 -21.35 30.50 -1.36
N LYS A 339 -21.72 29.69 -2.36
CA LYS A 339 -22.98 28.97 -2.37
C LYS A 339 -22.97 27.77 -1.42
N TYR A 340 -21.89 26.99 -1.41
CA TYR A 340 -21.86 25.65 -0.84
C TYR A 340 -20.94 25.49 0.38
N CYS A 341 -19.96 26.37 0.57
CA CYS A 341 -18.84 26.17 1.50
C CYS A 341 -18.79 27.23 2.60
N LYS A 342 -19.91 27.39 3.31
CA LYS A 342 -20.10 28.39 4.37
C LYS A 342 -19.48 27.99 5.70
#